data_AF-A0A967APE3-F1
#
_entry.id   AF-A0A967APE3-F1
#
_cell.length_a   1.000
_cell.length_b   1.000
_cell.length_c   1.000
_cell.angle_alpha   90.00
_cell.angle_beta   90.00
_cell.angle_gamma   90.00
#
_symmetry.space_group_name_H-M   'P 1'
#
loop_
_entity.id
_entity.type
_entity.pdbx_description
1 polymer ?
#
loop_
_entity_poly.entity_id
_entity_poly.type
_entity_poly.pdbx_seq_one_letter_code
_entity_poly.pdbx_strand_id
1 'polypeptide(L)' 'MAKKSESEEKGGAWIFRDIPRDLMKRAKIAAAVEGKTIKALVLESLEAKIQDLERKGLLPKGKG' A
#
# COMPACT_ATOMS: atom_id res chain seq x y z
N MET A 1 -18.40 -26.81 -19.15
CA MET A 1 -18.15 -25.36 -19.33
C MET A 1 -18.49 -24.67 -18.01
N ALA A 2 -17.66 -23.94 -17.30
CA ALA A 2 -16.24 -23.61 -17.38
C ALA A 2 -15.75 -23.52 -15.92
N LYS A 3 -14.59 -24.13 -15.63
CA LYS A 3 -13.91 -24.09 -14.33
C LYS A 3 -13.50 -22.63 -14.10
N LYS A 4 -14.20 -21.90 -13.22
CA LYS A 4 -13.83 -20.54 -12.83
C LYS A 4 -12.45 -20.64 -12.17
N SER A 5 -11.50 -19.96 -12.80
CA SER A 5 -10.06 -20.01 -12.57
C SER A 5 -9.66 -19.96 -11.10
N GLU A 6 -8.90 -20.97 -10.67
CA GLU A 6 -7.84 -20.81 -9.67
C GLU A 6 -7.00 -19.57 -10.06
N SER A 7 -6.65 -18.73 -9.09
CA SER A 7 -5.76 -17.56 -9.18
C SER A 7 -6.39 -16.16 -9.33
N GLU A 8 -7.44 -15.84 -8.56
CA GLU A 8 -7.38 -14.56 -7.83
C GLU A 8 -6.53 -14.85 -6.58
N GLU A 9 -5.23 -14.52 -6.61
CA GLU A 9 -4.40 -14.54 -5.40
C GLU A 9 -5.12 -13.69 -4.35
N LYS A 10 -5.68 -14.34 -3.34
CA LYS A 10 -6.47 -13.68 -2.31
C LYS A 10 -5.56 -12.68 -1.59
N GLY A 11 -5.74 -11.39 -1.88
CA GLY A 11 -4.97 -10.33 -1.24
C GLY A 11 -5.00 -10.45 0.29
N GLY A 12 -3.85 -10.23 0.93
CA GLY A 12 -3.73 -10.24 2.38
C GLY A 12 -4.43 -9.06 3.05
N ALA A 13 -4.76 -9.21 4.34
CA ALA A 13 -5.32 -8.13 5.16
C ALA A 13 -4.24 -7.57 6.09
N TRP A 14 -4.11 -6.24 6.13
CA TRP A 14 -3.25 -5.54 7.08
C TRP A 14 -4.10 -4.84 8.13
N ILE A 15 -3.84 -5.13 9.41
CA ILE A 15 -4.52 -4.53 10.54
C ILE A 15 -3.52 -3.67 11.30
N PHE A 16 -3.68 -2.35 11.22
CA PHE A 16 -2.88 -1.39 11.97
C PHE A 16 -3.58 -1.04 13.28
N ARG A 17 -2.87 -1.17 14.40
CA ARG A 17 -3.35 -0.80 15.74
C ARG A 17 -2.47 0.31 16.32
N ASP A 18 -3.00 1.00 17.33
CA ASP A 18 -2.28 2.01 18.12
C ASP A 18 -1.70 3.17 17.30
N ILE A 19 -2.34 3.50 16.17
CA ILE A 19 -1.93 4.65 15.35
C ILE A 19 -2.22 5.95 16.10
N PRO A 20 -1.22 6.85 16.24
CA PRO A 20 -1.44 8.14 16.89
C PRO A 20 -2.60 8.92 16.25
N ARG A 21 -3.51 9.44 17.09
CA ARG A 21 -4.71 10.15 16.61
C ARG A 21 -4.37 11.34 15.72
N ASP A 22 -3.31 12.05 16.05
CA ASP A 22 -2.83 13.18 15.25
C ASP A 22 -2.41 12.74 13.84
N LEU A 23 -1.66 11.63 13.74
CA LEU A 23 -1.25 11.07 12.45
C LEU A 23 -2.47 10.66 11.61
N MET A 24 -3.48 10.04 12.23
CA MET A 24 -4.72 9.69 11.52
C MET A 24 -5.44 10.91 10.96
N LYS A 25 -5.46 12.03 11.69
CA LYS A 25 -6.08 13.29 11.22
C LYS A 25 -5.32 13.85 10.02
N ARG A 26 -4.00 13.96 10.12
CA ARG A 26 -3.16 14.48 9.02
C ARG A 26 -3.23 13.60 7.78
N ALA A 27 -3.23 12.27 7.94
CA ALA A 27 -3.39 11.34 6.82
C ALA A 27 -4.74 11.49 6.12
N LYS A 28 -5.83 11.71 6.87
CA LYS A 28 -7.16 12.00 6.27
C LYS A 28 -7.15 13.28 5.44
N ILE A 29 -6.53 14.34 5.95
CA ILE A 29 -6.43 15.61 5.24
C ILE A 29 -5.60 15.44 3.96
N ALA A 30 -4.43 14.80 4.05
CA ALA A 30 -3.59 14.54 2.88
C ALA A 30 -4.33 13.73 1.81
N ALA A 31 -5.02 12.65 2.22
CA ALA A 31 -5.82 11.84 1.31
C ALA A 31 -6.94 12.66 0.65
N ALA A 32 -7.63 13.54 1.40
CA ALA A 32 -8.68 14.40 0.86
C ALA A 32 -8.14 15.43 -0.15
N VAL A 33 -6.99 16.05 0.13
CA VAL A 33 -6.33 17.01 -0.78
C VAL A 33 -5.96 16.33 -2.11
N GLU A 34 -5.50 15.08 -2.06
CA GLU A 34 -5.15 14.31 -3.26
C GLU A 34 -6.35 13.61 -3.94
N GLY A 35 -7.56 13.73 -3.39
CA GLY A 35 -8.74 13.02 -3.91
C GLY A 35 -8.65 11.50 -3.79
N LYS A 36 -7.90 11.00 -2.80
CA LYS A 36 -7.60 9.57 -2.60
C LYS A 36 -8.23 9.02 -1.32
N THR A 37 -8.30 7.69 -1.24
CA THR A 37 -8.55 7.00 0.04
C THR A 37 -7.26 6.90 0.85
N ILE A 38 -7.37 6.76 2.18
CA ILE A 38 -6.19 6.50 3.04
C ILE A 38 -5.45 5.24 2.58
N LYS A 39 -6.18 4.19 2.15
CA LYS A 39 -5.59 2.96 1.63
C LYS A 39 -4.71 3.24 0.42
N ALA A 40 -5.22 3.99 -0.57
CA ALA A 40 -4.46 4.35 -1.76
C ALA A 40 -3.21 5.16 -1.40
N LEU A 41 -3.35 6.16 -0.52
CA LEU A 41 -2.22 6.97 -0.04
C LEU A 41 -1.12 6.10 0.59
N VAL A 42 -1.49 5.14 1.44
CA VAL A 42 -0.53 4.24 2.11
C VAL A 42 0.15 3.31 1.11
N LEU A 43 -0.61 2.69 0.21
CA LEU A 43 -0.05 1.77 -0.78
C LEU A 43 0.92 2.47 -1.72
N GLU A 44 0.53 3.62 -2.27
CA GLU A 44 1.41 4.41 -3.14
C GLU A 44 2.68 4.86 -2.42
N SER A 45 2.56 5.29 -1.15
CA SER A 45 3.73 5.68 -0.35
C SER A 45 4.69 4.51 -0.14
N LEU A 46 4.16 3.30 0.07
CA LEU A 46 4.97 2.09 0.24
C LEU A 46 5.62 1.66 -1.06
N GLU A 47 4.88 1.66 -2.17
CA GLU A 47 5.38 1.35 -3.51
C GLU A 47 6.55 2.27 -3.87
N ALA A 48 6.36 3.58 -3.70
CA ALA A 48 7.39 4.59 -3.96
C ALA A 48 8.62 4.36 -3.07
N LYS A 49 8.41 3.99 -1.81
CA LYS A 49 9.51 3.71 -0.88
C LYS A 49 10.28 2.44 -1.27
N ILE A 50 9.57 1.38 -1.67
CA ILE A 50 10.19 0.13 -2.14
C ILE A 50 11.02 0.41 -3.38
N GLN A 51 10.47 1.10 -4.37
CA GLN A 51 11.20 1.45 -5.60
C GLN A 51 12.45 2.30 -5.32
N ASP A 52 12.39 3.25 -4.38
CA ASP A 52 13.56 4.02 -3.94
C ASP A 52 14.64 3.11 -3.33
N LEU A 53 14.25 2.15 -2.49
CA LEU A 53 15.17 1.20 -1.87
C LEU A 53 15.77 0.22 -2.89
N GLU A 54 14.99 -0.25 -3.87
CA GLU A 54 15.47 -1.07 -4.97
C GLU A 54 16.49 -0.31 -5.85
N ARG A 55 16.22 0.97 -6.16
CA ARG A 55 17.15 1.82 -6.91
C ARG A 55 18.47 2.03 -6.18
N LYS A 56 18.42 2.09 -4.85
CA LYS A 56 19.60 2.19 -3.97
C LYS A 56 20.33 0.86 -3.80
N GLY A 57 19.79 -0.25 -4.34
CA GLY A 57 20.35 -1.59 -4.17
C GLY A 57 20.19 -2.15 -2.75
N LEU A 58 19.34 -1.53 -1.92
CA LEU A 58 19.05 -1.98 -0.55
C LEU A 58 17.99 -3.07 -0.51
N LEU A 59 17.16 -3.16 -1.55
CA LEU A 59 16.25 -4.27 -1.78
C LEU A 59 16.58 -4.93 -3.12
N PRO A 60 16.36 -6.25 -3.25
CA PRO A 60 16.42 -6.91 -4.54
C PRO A 60 15.35 -6.33 -5.46
N LYS A 61 15.70 -6.05 -6.72
CA LYS A 61 14.72 -5.66 -7.74
C LYS A 61 13.73 -6.81 -7.92
N GLY A 62 12.44 -6.53 -7.74
CA GLY A 62 11.39 -7.54 -7.68
C GLY A 62 11.50 -8.66 -8.73
N LYS A 63 11.48 -9.91 -8.24
CA LYS A 63 10.87 -11.05 -8.94
C LYS A 63 9.60 -11.40 -8.17
N GLY A 64 8.50 -10.72 -8.48
CA GLY A 64 7.17 -10.95 -7.92
C GLY A 64 6.18 -10.84 -9.05
#